data_AF-A0A7G6WMQ1-F1
#
_entry.id   AF-A0A7G6WMQ1-F1
#
_cell.length_a   1.000
_cell.length_b   1.000
_cell.length_c   1.000
_cell.angle_alpha   90.00
_cell.angle_beta   90.00
_cell.angle_gamma   90.00
#
_symmetry.space_group_name_H-M   'P 1'
#
loop_
_entity.id
_entity.type
_entity.pdbx_description
1 polymer ?
#
loop_
_entity_poly.entity_id
_entity_poly.type
_entity_poly.pdbx_seq_one_letter_code
_entity_poly.pdbx_strand_id
1 'polypeptide(L)'
;MGAVSFFLVYLAIALIAATLWAGAGGRRSILRLLRRGSEPADSTEVPENPILYPGFGQPPANLPPVLLPAEAVPADVDRVRFSLGLRGYRMDQVDQVLDELRDQIEAKDEELDRLRARLLEVERAAHPEAGA
;
A
#
# COMPACT_ATOMS: atom_id res chain seq x y z
N MET A 1 -44.08 21.69 -4.93
CA MET A 1 -43.71 20.31 -5.32
C MET A 1 -42.23 19.96 -5.11
N GLY A 2 -41.32 20.91 -4.83
CA GLY A 2 -39.90 20.63 -4.62
C GLY A 2 -39.57 19.83 -3.34
N ALA A 3 -40.19 20.15 -2.19
CA ALA A 3 -39.86 19.51 -0.90
C ALA A 3 -40.20 18.00 -0.86
N VAL A 4 -41.31 17.59 -1.47
CA VAL A 4 -41.72 16.17 -1.53
C VAL A 4 -40.76 15.37 -2.43
N SER A 5 -40.24 15.99 -3.50
CA SER A 5 -39.24 15.37 -4.36
C SER A 5 -37.90 15.16 -3.63
N PHE A 6 -37.42 16.17 -2.89
CA PHE A 6 -36.23 16.02 -2.04
C PHE A 6 -36.41 14.97 -0.95
N PHE A 7 -37.61 14.87 -0.36
CA PHE A 7 -37.92 13.86 0.65
C PHE A 7 -37.88 12.44 0.07
N LEU A 8 -38.42 12.22 -1.14
CA LEU A 8 -38.36 10.92 -1.82
C LEU A 8 -36.94 10.54 -2.21
N VAL A 9 -36.12 11.50 -2.67
CA VAL A 9 -34.70 11.27 -2.97
C VAL A 9 -33.93 10.93 -1.69
N TYR A 10 -34.16 11.65 -0.60
CA TYR A 10 -33.55 11.37 0.70
C TYR A 10 -33.96 9.98 1.22
N LEU A 11 -35.25 9.63 1.13
CA LEU A 11 -35.77 8.32 1.51
C LEU A 11 -35.13 7.19 0.69
N ALA A 12 -34.95 7.40 -0.62
CA ALA A 12 -34.30 6.44 -1.50
C ALA A 12 -32.83 6.23 -1.11
N ILE A 13 -32.08 7.30 -0.85
CA ILE A 13 -30.68 7.23 -0.39
C ILE A 13 -30.58 6.52 0.97
N ALA A 14 -31.47 6.86 1.91
CA ALA A 14 -31.51 6.24 3.23
C ALA A 14 -31.80 4.73 3.16
N LEU A 15 -32.71 4.30 2.27
CA LEU A 15 -33.01 2.89 2.05
C LEU A 15 -31.83 2.13 1.41
N ILE A 16 -31.11 2.75 0.46
CA ILE A 16 -29.92 2.14 -0.16
C ILE A 16 -28.79 1.99 0.87
N ALA A 17 -28.58 2.99 1.72
CA ALA A 17 -27.60 2.92 2.81
C ALA A 17 -27.95 1.81 3.82
N ALA A 18 -29.24 1.68 4.18
CA ALA A 18 -29.72 0.65 5.10
C ALA A 18 -29.57 -0.77 4.53
N THR A 19 -29.83 -0.98 3.23
CA THR A 19 -29.65 -2.29 2.58
C THR A 19 -28.19 -2.68 2.44
N LEU A 20 -27.28 -1.74 2.14
CA LEU A 20 -25.84 -1.98 2.14
C LEU A 20 -25.32 -2.34 3.55
N TRP A 21 -25.81 -1.64 4.58
CA TRP A 21 -25.47 -1.95 5.98
C TRP A 21 -25.99 -3.32 6.43
N ALA A 22 -27.20 -3.70 5.99
CA ALA A 22 -27.78 -5.00 6.29
C ALA A 22 -27.08 -6.16 5.52
N GLY A 23 -26.58 -5.91 4.31
CA GLY A 23 -25.86 -6.89 3.48
C GLY A 23 -24.42 -7.15 3.96
N ALA A 24 -23.74 -6.13 4.49
CA ALA A 24 -22.38 -6.23 5.01
C ALA A 24 -22.33 -6.51 6.52
N GLY A 25 -22.68 -7.74 6.93
CA GLY A 25 -22.12 -8.34 8.16
C GLY A 25 -22.60 -7.80 9.53
N GLY A 26 -23.63 -6.97 9.64
CA GLY A 26 -24.12 -6.41 10.91
C GLY A 26 -24.81 -7.37 11.89
N ARG A 27 -25.04 -8.64 11.52
CA ARG A 27 -25.82 -9.60 12.33
C ARG A 27 -25.10 -10.15 13.58
N ARG A 28 -23.80 -9.88 13.76
CA ARG A 28 -23.00 -10.39 14.89
C ARG A 28 -23.00 -9.47 16.12
N SER A 29 -23.37 -8.20 15.94
CA SER A 29 -23.29 -7.17 16.98
C SER A 29 -24.61 -7.01 17.76
N ILE A 30 -25.75 -7.08 17.07
CA ILE A 30 -27.08 -6.86 17.68
C ILE A 30 -27.50 -8.01 18.61
N LEU A 31 -27.06 -9.25 18.35
CA LEU A 31 -27.42 -10.40 19.20
C LEU A 31 -26.74 -10.39 20.58
N ARG A 32 -25.69 -9.56 20.78
CA ARG A 32 -25.06 -9.38 22.10
C ARG A 32 -25.83 -8.42 23.00
N LEU A 33 -26.70 -7.58 22.44
CA LEU A 33 -27.47 -6.60 23.21
C LEU A 33 -28.68 -7.20 23.92
N LEU A 34 -29.15 -8.38 23.51
CA LEU A 34 -30.29 -9.05 24.15
C LEU A 34 -29.88 -10.03 25.27
N ARG A 35 -28.58 -10.20 25.56
CA ARG A 35 -28.09 -11.17 26.55
C ARG A 35 -27.05 -10.58 27.50
N ARG A 36 -27.48 -9.66 28.34
CA ARG A 36 -26.87 -9.46 29.67
C ARG A 36 -27.89 -8.80 30.59
N GLY A 37 -28.62 -9.63 31.31
CA GLY A 37 -29.40 -9.18 32.46
C GLY A 37 -28.47 -8.67 33.58
N SER A 38 -28.98 -7.65 34.27
CA SER A 38 -28.85 -7.40 35.72
C SER A 38 -27.45 -7.39 36.33
N GLU A 39 -26.91 -6.18 36.55
CA GLU A 39 -26.53 -5.64 37.87
C GLU A 39 -26.21 -4.12 37.76
N PRO A 40 -26.61 -3.28 38.75
CA PRO A 40 -26.23 -1.87 38.80
C PRO A 40 -24.99 -1.71 39.69
N ALA A 41 -23.85 -1.37 39.09
CA ALA A 41 -22.69 -0.91 39.84
C ALA A 41 -22.37 0.53 39.42
N ASP A 42 -22.57 1.41 40.40
CA ASP A 42 -22.08 2.77 40.55
C ASP A 42 -20.86 3.10 39.68
N SER A 43 -20.98 4.14 38.85
CA SER A 43 -19.90 4.64 38.00
C SER A 43 -19.57 6.08 38.36
N THR A 44 -19.04 6.27 39.56
CA THR A 44 -18.20 7.43 39.89
C THR A 44 -16.75 6.99 39.81
N GLU A 45 -16.25 6.68 38.61
CA GLU A 45 -14.82 6.49 38.36
C GLU A 45 -14.63 6.37 36.84
N VAL A 46 -13.98 7.37 36.23
CA VAL A 46 -13.43 7.27 34.89
C VAL A 46 -12.06 6.60 35.06
N PRO A 47 -11.86 5.33 34.66
CA PRO A 47 -10.53 4.78 34.63
C PRO A 47 -9.86 5.32 33.36
N GLU A 48 -8.96 6.29 33.54
CA GLU A 48 -7.95 6.61 32.55
C GLU A 48 -7.09 5.37 32.33
N ASN A 49 -7.50 4.51 31.39
CA ASN A 49 -6.70 3.38 30.98
C ASN A 49 -6.04 3.69 29.62
N PRO A 50 -4.86 4.35 29.61
CA PRO A 50 -4.14 4.71 28.39
C PRO A 50 -3.64 3.49 27.57
N ILE A 51 -3.84 2.26 28.06
CA ILE A 51 -3.41 1.03 27.38
C ILE A 51 -4.33 0.62 26.22
N LEU A 52 -5.57 1.12 26.17
CA LEU A 52 -6.57 0.68 25.18
C LEU A 52 -6.56 1.45 23.86
N TYR A 53 -5.71 2.48 23.71
CA TYR A 53 -5.50 3.20 22.45
C TYR A 53 -4.03 3.23 21.98
N PRO A 54 -3.29 2.11 21.88
CA PRO A 54 -1.92 2.10 21.36
C PRO A 54 -1.95 1.98 19.83
N GLY A 55 -2.74 2.80 19.14
CA GLY A 55 -3.08 2.54 17.73
C GLY A 55 -3.14 3.74 16.79
N PHE A 56 -3.16 4.97 17.32
CA PHE A 56 -3.15 6.19 16.50
C PHE A 56 -1.86 6.98 16.68
N GLY A 57 -0.75 6.29 16.99
CA GLY A 57 0.58 6.87 16.79
C GLY A 57 0.70 7.22 15.32
N GLN A 58 0.74 8.51 15.02
CA GLN A 58 0.97 9.02 13.67
C GLN A 58 2.29 8.42 13.18
N PRO A 59 2.29 7.61 12.10
CA PRO A 59 3.53 7.04 11.58
C PRO A 59 4.51 8.17 11.31
N PRO A 60 5.78 8.09 11.75
CA PRO A 60 6.76 9.13 11.50
C PRO A 60 6.87 9.32 9.98
N ALA A 61 6.31 10.43 9.49
CA ALA A 61 6.14 10.72 8.06
C ALA A 61 7.44 11.17 7.38
N ASN A 62 8.59 11.06 8.06
CA ASN A 62 9.88 11.59 7.60
C ASN A 62 10.99 10.55 7.61
N LEU A 63 10.72 9.31 7.18
CA LEU A 63 11.84 8.48 6.74
C LEU A 63 12.47 9.12 5.50
N PRO A 64 13.81 9.19 5.42
CA PRO A 64 14.50 9.73 4.26
C PRO A 64 13.96 9.03 3.00
N PRO A 65 13.83 9.77 1.88
CA PRO A 65 13.27 9.20 0.67
C PRO A 65 13.98 7.90 0.33
N VAL A 66 13.21 6.83 0.14
CA VAL A 66 13.78 5.54 -0.27
C VAL A 66 14.18 5.69 -1.73
N LEU A 67 15.45 5.98 -1.93
CA LEU A 67 16.05 6.17 -3.25
C LEU A 67 16.82 4.92 -3.61
N LEU A 68 16.63 4.48 -4.85
CA LEU A 68 17.56 3.56 -5.47
C LEU A 68 18.90 4.28 -5.71
N PRO A 69 20.04 3.56 -5.69
CA PRO A 69 21.32 4.11 -6.10
C PRO A 69 21.26 4.66 -7.53
N ALA A 70 22.18 5.57 -7.88
CA ALA A 70 22.24 6.13 -9.23
C ALA A 70 22.50 5.05 -10.30
N GLU A 71 23.22 3.99 -9.93
CA GLU A 71 23.46 2.79 -10.74
C GLU A 71 22.81 1.60 -10.03
N ALA A 72 21.48 1.57 -10.01
CA ALA A 72 20.74 0.51 -9.34
C ALA A 72 20.89 -0.82 -10.06
N VAL A 73 21.28 -1.87 -9.33
CA VAL A 73 21.26 -3.25 -9.82
C VAL A 73 19.95 -3.94 -9.44
N PRO A 74 19.56 -5.06 -10.10
CA PRO A 74 18.32 -5.77 -9.79
C PRO A 74 18.18 -6.12 -8.30
N ALA A 75 19.27 -6.54 -7.66
CA ALA A 75 19.31 -6.88 -6.23
C ALA A 75 19.06 -5.68 -5.29
N ASP A 76 19.26 -4.44 -5.74
CA ASP A 76 18.99 -3.25 -4.92
C ASP A 76 17.48 -3.00 -4.80
N VAL A 77 16.71 -3.37 -5.81
CA VAL A 77 15.24 -3.26 -5.81
C VAL A 77 14.63 -4.14 -4.71
N ASP A 78 15.15 -5.36 -4.53
CA ASP A 78 14.67 -6.31 -3.51
C ASP A 78 14.90 -5.82 -2.06
N ARG A 79 15.85 -4.90 -1.88
CA ARG A 79 16.25 -4.35 -0.58
C ARG A 79 15.47 -3.10 -0.19
N VAL A 80 14.67 -2.54 -1.11
CA VAL A 80 13.81 -1.38 -0.87
C VAL A 80 12.75 -1.72 0.17
N ARG A 81 12.61 -0.87 1.20
CA ARG A 81 11.61 -1.03 2.26
C ARG A 81 10.82 0.25 2.45
N PHE A 82 9.53 0.19 2.15
CA PHE A 82 8.61 1.32 2.31
C PHE A 82 7.95 1.34 3.68
N SER A 83 7.63 2.54 4.16
CA SER A 83 6.89 2.74 5.42
C SER A 83 5.39 2.74 5.18
N LEU A 84 4.61 2.28 6.17
CA LEU A 84 3.15 2.26 6.11
C LEU A 84 2.57 3.65 6.40
N GLY A 85 1.75 4.17 5.48
CA GLY A 85 1.04 5.44 5.64
C GLY A 85 -0.48 5.26 5.73
N LEU A 86 -1.17 6.18 6.43
CA LEU A 86 -2.65 6.22 6.59
C LEU A 86 -3.42 6.29 5.25
N ARG A 87 -2.74 6.66 4.15
CA ARG A 87 -3.23 6.61 2.76
C ARG A 87 -2.16 6.03 1.83
N GLY A 88 -1.56 4.91 2.21
CA GLY A 88 -0.52 4.23 1.44
C GLY A 88 -1.05 3.57 0.16
N TYR A 89 -0.14 3.34 -0.80
CA TYR A 89 -0.39 2.42 -1.90
C TYR A 89 -0.59 1.00 -1.37
N ARG A 90 -1.30 0.16 -2.13
CA ARG A 90 -1.47 -1.23 -1.73
C ARG A 90 -0.16 -1.99 -1.91
N MET A 91 0.26 -2.74 -0.89
CA MET A 91 1.57 -3.42 -0.88
C MET A 91 1.71 -4.43 -2.03
N ASP A 92 0.66 -5.19 -2.34
CA ASP A 92 0.67 -6.14 -3.47
C ASP A 92 0.92 -5.47 -4.83
N GLN A 93 0.37 -4.28 -5.04
CA GLN A 93 0.61 -3.53 -6.28
C GLN A 93 2.02 -2.95 -6.34
N VAL A 94 2.53 -2.48 -5.21
CA VAL A 94 3.91 -1.97 -5.13
C VAL A 94 4.90 -3.11 -5.37
N ASP A 95 4.69 -4.26 -4.72
CA ASP A 95 5.53 -5.45 -4.87
C ASP A 95 5.57 -5.91 -6.33
N GLN A 96 4.40 -5.97 -7.01
CA GLN A 96 4.33 -6.31 -8.43
C GLN A 96 5.12 -5.32 -9.31
N VAL A 97 5.04 -4.02 -9.03
CA VAL A 97 5.77 -3.01 -9.78
C VAL A 97 7.28 -3.10 -9.52
N LEU A 98 7.69 -3.43 -8.30
CA LEU A 98 9.10 -3.67 -7.97
C LEU A 98 9.66 -4.92 -8.66
N ASP A 99 8.87 -5.99 -8.72
CA ASP A 99 9.25 -7.21 -9.43
C ASP A 99 9.46 -6.92 -10.93
N GLU A 100 8.51 -6.24 -11.56
CA GLU A 100 8.61 -5.82 -12.96
C GLU A 100 9.81 -4.88 -13.19
N LEU A 101 10.08 -3.96 -12.25
CA LEU A 101 11.23 -3.06 -12.33
C LEU A 101 12.55 -3.83 -12.27
N ARG A 102 12.66 -4.83 -11.38
CA ARG A 102 13.85 -5.69 -11.27
C ARG A 102 14.12 -6.40 -12.58
N ASP A 103 13.09 -7.03 -13.16
CA ASP A 103 13.19 -7.77 -14.41
C ASP A 103 13.58 -6.85 -15.59
N GLN A 104 13.08 -5.61 -15.59
CA GLN A 104 13.48 -4.62 -16.59
C GLN A 104 14.94 -4.20 -16.47
N ILE A 105 15.46 -3.97 -15.26
CA ILE A 105 16.86 -3.61 -15.03
C ILE A 105 17.76 -4.75 -15.53
N GLU A 106 17.43 -6.00 -15.18
CA GLU A 106 18.19 -7.18 -15.65
C GLU A 106 18.23 -7.25 -17.19
N ALA A 107 17.09 -7.07 -17.85
CA ALA A 107 17.03 -7.05 -19.30
C ALA A 107 17.88 -5.93 -19.93
N LYS A 108 17.94 -4.75 -19.31
CA LYS A 108 18.77 -3.64 -19.79
C LYS A 108 20.27 -3.94 -19.60
N ASP A 109 20.64 -4.54 -18.47
CA ASP A 109 22.02 -4.89 -18.16
C ASP A 109 22.55 -5.93 -19.15
N GLU A 110 21.76 -6.96 -19.47
CA GLU A 110 22.12 -7.91 -20.51
C GLU A 110 22.29 -7.24 -21.89
N GLU A 111 21.42 -6.30 -22.24
CA GLU A 111 21.52 -5.57 -23.49
C GLU A 111 22.79 -4.72 -23.55
N LEU A 112 23.12 -4.01 -22.46
CA LEU A 112 24.35 -3.23 -22.34
C LEU A 112 25.58 -4.11 -22.51
N ASP A 113 25.60 -5.29 -21.89
CA ASP A 113 26.73 -6.21 -21.99
C ASP A 113 26.89 -6.77 -23.40
N ARG A 114 25.78 -7.10 -24.09
CA ARG A 114 25.82 -7.47 -25.51
C ARG A 114 26.38 -6.36 -26.38
N LEU A 115 25.94 -5.12 -26.17
CA LEU A 115 26.42 -3.96 -26.94
C LEU A 115 27.90 -3.66 -26.66
N ARG A 116 28.33 -3.73 -25.40
CA ARG A 116 29.74 -3.57 -25.00
C ARG A 116 30.63 -4.64 -25.63
N ALA A 117 30.20 -5.91 -25.63
CA ALA A 117 30.93 -6.99 -26.28
C ALA A 117 31.11 -6.74 -27.78
N ARG A 118 30.04 -6.31 -28.47
CA ARG A 118 30.10 -5.99 -29.90
C ARG A 118 31.03 -4.82 -30.22
N LEU A 119 31.02 -3.77 -29.39
CA LEU A 119 31.94 -2.64 -29.55
C LEU A 119 33.40 -3.09 -29.40
N LEU A 120 33.68 -3.95 -28.42
CA LEU A 120 35.01 -4.50 -28.17
C LEU A 120 35.51 -5.38 -29.33
N GLU A 121 34.61 -6.14 -29.97
CA GLU A 121 34.93 -6.90 -31.18
C GLU A 121 35.28 -5.99 -32.36
N VAL A 122 34.49 -4.94 -32.58
CA VAL A 122 34.74 -3.95 -33.64
C VAL A 122 36.06 -3.22 -33.40
N GLU A 123 36.35 -2.82 -32.17
CA GLU A 123 37.61 -2.14 -31.82
C GLU A 123 38.83 -3.03 -32.06
N ARG A 124 38.77 -4.32 -31.67
CA ARG A 124 39.83 -5.29 -31.97
C ARG A 124 40.01 -5.52 -33.46
N ALA A 125 38.93 -5.61 -34.22
CA ALA A 125 38.99 -5.76 -35.67
C ALA A 125 39.57 -4.50 -36.35
N ALA A 126 39.44 -3.33 -35.74
CA ALA A 126 40.00 -2.06 -36.21
C ALA A 126 41.47 -1.85 -35.82
N HIS A 127 41.99 -2.52 -34.79
CA HIS A 127 43.41 -2.49 -34.36
C HIS A 127 44.15 -3.84 -34.53
N PRO A 128 44.23 -4.43 -35.74
CA PRO A 128 44.94 -5.70 -35.95
C PRO A 128 46.48 -5.56 -36.00
N GLU A 129 47.03 -4.36 -36.20
CA GLU A 129 48.44 -4.16 -36.62
C GLU A 129 49.40 -3.61 -35.54
N ALA A 130 48.98 -3.41 -34.29
CA ALA A 130 49.83 -2.81 -33.25
C ALA A 130 50.71 -3.82 -32.47
N GLY A 131 50.76 -5.08 -32.90
CA GLY A 131 51.50 -6.15 -32.23
C GLY A 131 52.10 -7.15 -33.21
N ALA A 132 53.07 -6.70 -34.01
CA ALA A 132 54.01 -7.54 -34.74
C ALA A 132 55.44 -7.01 -34.55
#